data_AF-A0A4V6E4I4-F1
#
_entry.id   AF-A0A4V6E4I4-F1
#
_cell.length_a   1.000
_cell.length_b   1.000
_cell.length_c   1.000
_cell.angle_alpha   90.00
_cell.angle_beta   90.00
_cell.angle_gamma   90.00
#
_symmetry.space_group_name_H-M   'P 1'
#
loop_
_entity.id
_entity.type
_entity.pdbx_description
1 polymer ?
#
loop_
_entity_poly.entity_id
_entity_poly.type
_entity_poly.pdbx_seq_one_letter_code
_entity_poly.pdbx_strand_id
1 'polypeptide(L)'
;MEHCFACDTDYGYLGTTPHEGSCPACGSSVVTPAGELSVVDTTTWESANSLSTIHVTAVDARSRRFEFVVAARRGRGELVCLAIDGMAVPTDTVWSVPAAVATRVTAHGIRLSDSTPAQSI
;
A
#
# COMPACT_ATOMS: atom_id res chain seq x y z
N MET A 1 11.82 7.27 6.02
CA MET A 1 12.71 7.23 4.84
C MET A 1 11.78 6.91 3.69
N GLU A 2 11.80 7.75 2.67
CA GLU A 2 10.85 7.66 1.56
C GLU A 2 11.47 6.85 0.43
N HIS A 3 10.63 6.15 -0.31
CA HIS A 3 11.07 5.25 -1.37
C HIS A 3 10.36 5.55 -2.68
N CYS A 4 11.10 5.47 -3.80
CA CYS A 4 10.55 5.56 -5.13
C CYS A 4 10.48 4.20 -5.84
N PHE A 5 9.27 3.68 -6.00
CA PHE A 5 9.04 2.39 -6.67
C PHE A 5 9.36 2.41 -8.18
N ALA A 6 9.58 3.58 -8.78
CA ALA A 6 9.92 3.70 -10.20
C ALA A 6 11.43 3.66 -10.48
N CYS A 7 12.27 4.08 -9.53
CA CYS A 7 13.74 4.13 -9.73
C CYS A 7 14.53 3.53 -8.56
N ASP A 8 13.83 2.88 -7.63
CA ASP A 8 14.39 2.19 -6.46
C ASP A 8 15.22 3.10 -5.53
N THR A 9 15.11 4.42 -5.69
CA THR A 9 15.87 5.39 -4.90
C THR A 9 15.18 5.64 -3.58
N ASP A 10 15.89 5.36 -2.49
CA ASP A 10 15.54 5.84 -1.16
C ASP A 10 16.02 7.28 -0.98
N TYR A 11 15.18 8.12 -0.39
CA TYR A 11 15.52 9.50 -0.09
C TYR A 11 15.02 9.93 1.28
N GLY A 12 15.86 10.70 1.96
CA GLY A 12 15.46 11.40 3.17
C GLY A 12 14.71 12.67 2.79
N TYR A 13 13.56 12.89 3.42
CA TYR A 13 12.94 14.21 3.42
C TYR A 13 13.34 14.92 4.73
N LEU A 14 14.12 16.01 4.60
CA LEU A 14 14.63 16.78 5.75
C LEU A 14 13.70 17.94 6.16
N GLY A 15 12.55 18.10 5.49
CA GLY A 15 11.57 19.13 5.84
C GLY A 15 10.64 18.69 6.97
N THR A 16 9.97 19.67 7.60
CA THR A 16 8.98 19.44 8.66
C THR A 16 7.57 19.13 8.12
N THR A 17 7.40 19.20 6.80
CA THR A 17 6.14 18.91 6.10
C THR A 17 6.18 17.51 5.47
N PRO A 18 5.04 16.93 5.06
CA PRO A 18 5.06 15.76 4.20
C PRO A 18 5.83 16.04 2.90
N HIS A 19 6.57 15.05 2.39
CA HIS A 19 7.30 15.20 1.13
C HIS A 19 6.36 15.55 -0.03
N GLU A 20 6.92 16.04 -1.14
CA GLU A 20 6.13 16.58 -2.27
C GLU A 20 5.27 15.55 -3.04
N GLY A 21 5.28 14.29 -2.62
CA GLY A 21 4.62 13.22 -3.37
C GLY A 21 5.31 12.87 -4.70
N SER A 22 6.55 13.31 -4.89
CA SER A 22 7.36 13.00 -6.07
C SER A 22 8.81 12.68 -5.69
N CYS A 23 9.44 11.81 -6.48
CA CYS A 23 10.82 11.42 -6.30
C CYS A 23 11.76 12.55 -6.76
N PRO A 24 12.72 12.98 -5.92
CA PRO A 24 13.67 14.03 -6.30
C PRO A 24 14.67 13.58 -7.37
N ALA A 25 14.88 12.29 -7.56
CA ALA A 25 15.85 11.75 -8.52
C ALA A 25 15.26 11.59 -9.94
N CYS A 26 14.01 11.12 -10.06
CA CYS A 26 13.40 10.79 -11.35
C CYS A 26 12.08 11.53 -11.63
N GLY A 27 11.56 12.30 -10.68
CA GLY A 27 10.30 13.05 -10.82
C GLY A 27 9.02 12.21 -10.75
N SER A 28 9.12 10.88 -10.59
CA SER A 28 7.96 9.99 -10.51
C SER A 28 7.10 10.27 -9.28
N SER A 29 5.77 10.20 -9.43
CA SER A 29 4.81 10.25 -8.32
C SER A 29 4.61 8.91 -7.62
N VAL A 30 5.18 7.83 -8.17
CA VAL A 30 5.08 6.49 -7.63
C VAL A 30 6.10 6.31 -6.49
N VAL A 31 5.77 6.91 -5.36
CA VAL A 31 6.61 6.95 -4.15
C VAL A 31 5.77 6.62 -2.92
N THR A 32 6.41 6.37 -1.78
CA THR A 32 5.72 6.20 -0.48
C THR A 32 4.74 7.35 -0.17
N PRO A 33 3.74 7.11 0.70
CA PRO A 33 2.77 8.13 1.07
C PRO A 33 3.41 9.40 1.63
N ALA A 34 2.92 10.56 1.18
CA ALA A 34 3.31 11.83 1.75
C ALA A 34 2.56 12.03 3.07
N GLY A 35 3.21 11.67 4.17
CA GLY A 35 2.60 11.72 5.49
C GLY A 35 1.67 10.52 5.74
N GLU A 36 0.60 10.74 6.50
CA GLU A 36 -0.33 9.68 6.87
C GLU A 36 -1.32 9.32 5.76
N LEU A 37 -1.68 8.04 5.68
CA LEU A 37 -2.76 7.55 4.82
C LEU A 37 -4.10 7.59 5.56
N SER A 38 -5.09 8.22 4.93
CA SER A 38 -6.48 8.23 5.36
C SER A 38 -7.32 7.35 4.44
N VAL A 39 -7.95 6.31 4.98
CA VAL A 39 -8.85 5.43 4.21
C VAL A 39 -10.14 6.18 3.88
N VAL A 40 -10.47 6.29 2.59
CA VAL A 40 -11.65 7.02 2.10
C VAL A 40 -12.73 6.08 1.55
N ASP A 41 -12.37 4.88 1.11
CA ASP A 41 -13.34 3.88 0.67
C ASP A 41 -12.85 2.46 0.97
N THR A 42 -13.79 1.54 1.12
CA THR A 42 -13.50 0.10 1.25
C THR A 42 -14.62 -0.69 0.58
N THR A 43 -14.25 -1.44 -0.45
CA THR A 43 -15.16 -2.33 -1.16
C THR A 43 -14.73 -3.78 -0.94
N THR A 44 -15.68 -4.65 -0.65
CA THR A 44 -15.46 -6.09 -0.46
C THR A 44 -16.22 -6.90 -1.49
N TRP A 45 -15.56 -7.91 -2.03
CA TRP A 45 -16.17 -8.95 -2.84
C TRP A 45 -15.85 -10.32 -2.24
N GLU A 46 -16.82 -11.22 -2.24
CA GLU A 46 -16.64 -12.59 -1.77
C GLU A 46 -17.32 -13.56 -2.73
N SER A 47 -16.62 -14.65 -3.03
CA SER A 47 -17.13 -15.75 -3.83
C SER A 47 -17.74 -16.85 -2.93
N ALA A 48 -18.53 -17.73 -3.55
CA ALA A 48 -19.04 -18.93 -2.87
C ALA A 48 -17.95 -19.93 -2.42
N ASN A 49 -16.70 -19.80 -2.87
CA ASN A 49 -15.59 -20.69 -2.50
C ASN A 49 -14.68 -20.14 -1.38
N SER A 50 -15.18 -19.15 -0.63
CA SER A 50 -14.46 -18.47 0.44
C SER A 50 -13.19 -17.76 -0.02
N LEU A 51 -13.16 -17.35 -1.29
CA LEU A 51 -12.21 -16.38 -1.81
C LEU A 51 -12.86 -15.00 -1.67
N SER A 52 -12.16 -14.08 -1.03
CA SER A 52 -12.60 -12.70 -0.93
C SER A 52 -11.51 -11.75 -1.40
N THR A 53 -11.94 -10.60 -1.88
CA THR A 53 -11.07 -9.49 -2.27
C THR A 53 -11.52 -8.27 -1.49
N ILE A 54 -10.61 -7.66 -0.76
CA ILE A 54 -10.83 -6.35 -0.13
C ILE A 54 -10.07 -5.33 -0.97
N HIS A 55 -10.78 -4.34 -1.46
CA HIS A 55 -10.20 -3.16 -2.08
C HIS A 55 -10.31 -2.00 -1.09
N VAL A 56 -9.17 -1.46 -0.66
CA VAL A 56 -9.08 -0.28 0.20
C VAL A 56 -8.56 0.89 -0.62
N THR A 57 -9.33 1.98 -0.69
CA THR A 57 -8.86 3.25 -1.25
C THR A 57 -8.47 4.18 -0.12
N ALA A 58 -7.28 4.74 -0.18
CA ALA A 58 -6.77 5.73 0.76
C ALA A 58 -6.20 6.95 0.02
N VAL A 59 -6.07 8.05 0.75
CA VAL A 59 -5.38 9.26 0.30
C VAL A 59 -4.31 9.67 1.29
N ASP A 60 -3.22 10.24 0.82
CA ASP A 60 -2.19 10.83 1.67
C ASP A 60 -2.43 12.33 1.91
N ALA A 61 -1.49 13.01 2.59
CA ALA A 61 -1.61 14.45 2.90
C ALA A 61 -1.53 15.36 1.65
N ARG A 62 -1.18 14.82 0.48
CA ARG A 62 -1.18 15.52 -0.81
C ARG A 62 -2.41 15.15 -1.66
N SER A 63 -3.38 14.43 -1.08
CA SER A 63 -4.58 13.94 -1.76
C SER A 63 -4.28 12.99 -2.92
N ARG A 64 -3.10 12.35 -2.95
CA ARG A 64 -2.79 11.31 -3.93
C ARG A 64 -3.52 10.04 -3.58
N ARG A 65 -4.03 9.33 -4.58
CA ARG A 65 -4.85 8.14 -4.38
C ARG A 65 -3.99 6.89 -4.31
N PHE A 66 -4.23 6.08 -3.28
CA PHE A 66 -3.61 4.77 -3.09
C PHE A 66 -4.70 3.70 -3.08
N GLU A 67 -4.53 2.69 -3.92
CA GLU A 67 -5.47 1.58 -4.09
C GLU A 67 -4.77 0.29 -3.69
N PHE A 68 -5.25 -0.33 -2.60
CA PHE A 68 -4.72 -1.57 -2.07
C PHE A 68 -5.72 -2.68 -2.32
N VAL A 69 -5.31 -3.73 -3.02
CA VAL A 69 -6.12 -4.93 -3.24
C VAL A 69 -5.53 -6.08 -2.47
N VAL A 70 -6.31 -6.59 -1.52
CA VAL A 70 -5.97 -7.75 -0.71
C VAL A 70 -6.81 -8.92 -1.17
N ALA A 71 -6.16 -9.94 -1.73
CA ALA A 71 -6.81 -11.22 -1.98
C ALA A 71 -6.74 -12.05 -0.70
N ALA A 72 -7.84 -12.68 -0.32
CA ALA A 72 -7.93 -13.45 0.90
C ALA A 72 -8.66 -14.77 0.68
N ARG A 73 -8.21 -15.79 1.42
CA ARG A 73 -8.82 -17.11 1.43
C ARG A 73 -8.82 -17.65 2.84
N ARG A 74 -9.98 -18.09 3.33
CA ARG A 74 -10.15 -18.66 4.67
C ARG A 74 -9.58 -17.74 5.78
N GLY A 75 -9.82 -16.44 5.67
CA GLY A 75 -9.39 -15.44 6.65
C GLY A 75 -7.90 -15.08 6.63
N ARG A 76 -7.12 -15.54 5.65
CA ARG A 76 -5.73 -15.11 5.41
C ARG A 76 -5.65 -14.29 4.14
N GLY A 77 -4.98 -13.14 4.20
CA GLY A 77 -4.88 -12.19 3.10
C GLY A 77 -3.45 -11.88 2.70
N GLU A 78 -3.29 -11.51 1.44
CA GLU A 78 -2.04 -11.04 0.84
C GLU A 78 -2.33 -9.82 -0.03
N LEU A 79 -1.42 -8.83 -0.01
CA LEU A 79 -1.49 -7.68 -0.90
C LEU A 79 -1.11 -8.13 -2.32
N VAL A 80 -2.08 -8.14 -3.23
CA VAL A 80 -1.88 -8.58 -4.61
C VAL A 80 -1.83 -7.44 -5.62
N CYS A 81 -2.25 -6.23 -5.21
CA CYS A 81 -2.08 -5.04 -6.01
C CYS A 81 -1.92 -3.82 -5.11
N LEU A 82 -0.99 -2.94 -5.50
CA LEU A 82 -0.91 -1.57 -5.06
C LEU A 82 -0.95 -0.68 -6.31
N ALA A 83 -1.78 0.34 -6.33
CA ALA A 83 -1.69 1.41 -7.33
C ALA A 83 -1.62 2.79 -6.66
N ILE A 84 -0.84 3.69 -7.27
CA ILE A 84 -0.67 5.08 -6.84
C ILE A 84 -1.08 5.96 -8.01
N ASP A 85 -2.13 6.76 -7.82
CA ASP A 85 -2.77 7.57 -8.87
C ASP A 85 -3.06 6.75 -10.15
N GLY A 86 -3.51 5.49 -9.97
CA GLY A 86 -3.81 4.55 -11.04
C GLY A 86 -2.59 3.82 -11.65
N MET A 87 -1.37 4.15 -11.23
CA MET A 87 -0.15 3.47 -11.66
C MET A 87 0.13 2.26 -10.77
N ALA A 88 0.13 1.06 -11.36
CA ALA A 88 0.41 -0.18 -10.64
C ALA A 88 1.86 -0.20 -10.14
N VAL A 89 2.02 -0.58 -8.87
CA VAL A 89 3.29 -0.79 -8.18
C VAL A 89 3.51 -2.30 -8.05
N PRO A 90 4.69 -2.82 -8.42
CA PRO A 90 5.02 -4.22 -8.19
C PRO A 90 4.92 -4.56 -6.69
N THR A 91 4.09 -5.52 -6.30
CA THR A 91 3.82 -5.80 -4.88
C THR A 91 4.99 -6.47 -4.16
N ASP A 92 5.91 -7.07 -4.89
CA ASP A 92 7.20 -7.57 -4.40
C ASP A 92 8.12 -6.47 -3.88
N THR A 93 7.90 -5.22 -4.31
CA THR A 93 8.60 -4.03 -3.78
C THR A 93 7.94 -3.46 -2.52
N VAL A 94 6.76 -3.96 -2.13
CA VAL A 94 6.01 -3.44 -0.98
C VAL A 94 6.37 -4.24 0.28
N TRP A 95 7.17 -3.64 1.15
CA TRP A 95 7.67 -4.30 2.35
C TRP A 95 6.63 -4.50 3.46
N SER A 96 5.56 -3.69 3.49
CA SER A 96 4.50 -3.83 4.50
C SER A 96 3.23 -3.11 4.09
N VAL A 97 2.08 -3.68 4.44
CA VAL A 97 0.79 -3.00 4.31
C VAL A 97 0.68 -1.89 5.38
N PRO A 98 0.38 -0.64 5.00
CA PRO A 98 0.24 0.45 5.97
C PRO A 98 -0.80 0.18 7.05
N ALA A 99 -0.56 0.64 8.28
CA ALA A 99 -1.41 0.33 9.43
C ALA A 99 -2.89 0.71 9.26
N ALA A 100 -3.19 1.84 8.59
CA ALA A 100 -4.55 2.26 8.29
C ALA A 100 -5.29 1.23 7.39
N VAL A 101 -4.58 0.69 6.40
CA VAL A 101 -5.08 -0.36 5.49
C VAL A 101 -5.20 -1.68 6.23
N ALA A 102 -4.18 -2.07 7.01
CA ALA A 102 -4.19 -3.29 7.80
C ALA A 102 -5.37 -3.30 8.80
N THR A 103 -5.60 -2.19 9.51
CA THR A 103 -6.74 -2.03 10.42
C THR A 103 -8.06 -2.27 9.69
N ARG A 104 -8.23 -1.69 8.50
CA ARG A 104 -9.43 -1.88 7.71
C ARG A 104 -9.60 -3.33 7.28
N VAL A 105 -8.54 -3.98 6.81
CA VAL A 105 -8.55 -5.39 6.39
C VAL A 105 -8.89 -6.32 7.56
N THR A 106 -8.28 -6.10 8.73
CA THR A 106 -8.54 -6.93 9.92
C THR A 106 -9.96 -6.80 10.45
N ALA A 107 -10.61 -5.64 10.27
CA ALA A 107 -12.03 -5.44 10.60
C ALA A 107 -12.97 -6.36 9.79
N HIS A 108 -12.51 -6.87 8.63
CA HIS A 108 -13.22 -7.89 7.84
C HIS A 108 -12.85 -9.33 8.22
N GLY A 109 -12.16 -9.54 9.35
CA GLY A 109 -11.75 -10.88 9.81
C GLY A 109 -10.58 -11.48 9.04
N ILE A 110 -9.84 -10.67 8.26
CA ILE A 110 -8.72 -11.11 7.44
C ILE A 110 -7.41 -10.77 8.11
N ARG A 111 -6.57 -11.79 8.31
CA ARG A 111 -5.20 -11.64 8.81
C ARG A 111 -4.26 -11.49 7.63
N LEU A 112 -3.60 -10.35 7.54
CA LEU A 112 -2.55 -10.13 6.54
C LEU A 112 -1.33 -10.99 6.88
N SER A 113 -0.70 -11.55 5.86
CA SER A 113 0.61 -12.17 6.01
C SER A 113 1.63 -11.05 6.22
N ASP A 114 2.41 -11.09 7.30
CA ASP A 114 3.56 -10.21 7.44
C ASP A 114 4.51 -10.56 6.30
N SER A 115 4.76 -9.60 5.39
CA SER A 115 5.84 -9.70 4.40
C SER A 115 7.16 -9.72 5.17
N THR A 116 7.53 -10.86 5.71
CA THR A 116 8.87 -11.06 6.26
C THR A 116 9.79 -11.07 5.03
N PRO A 117 10.74 -10.13 4.87
CA PRO A 117 11.71 -10.29 3.81
C PRO A 117 12.38 -11.63 4.05
N ALA A 118 12.43 -12.47 3.02
CA ALA A 118 13.17 -13.72 3.07
C ALA A 118 14.60 -13.37 3.50
N GLN A 119 14.95 -13.66 4.76
CA GLN A 119 16.32 -13.60 5.22
C GLN A 119 17.07 -14.70 4.46
N SER A 120 17.79 -14.29 3.43
CA SER A 120 18.81 -15.13 2.81
C SER A 120 19.87 -15.42 3.87
N ILE A 121 19.96 -16.70 4.22
CA ILE A 121 21.04 -17.34 4.99
C ILE A 121 22.38 -17.23 4.28
#